data_AF-A0A2U1N5C4-F1
#
_entry.id   AF-A0A2U1N5C4-F1
#
_cell.length_a   1.000
_cell.length_b   1.000
_cell.length_c   1.000
_cell.angle_alpha   90.00
_cell.angle_beta   90.00
_cell.angle_gamma   90.00
#
_symmetry.space_group_name_H-M   'P 1'
#
loop_
_entity.id
_entity.type
_entity.pdbx_description
1 polymer ?
#
loop_
_entity_poly.entity_id
_entity_poly.type
_entity_poly.pdbx_seq_one_letter_code
_entity_poly.pdbx_strand_id
1 'polypeptide(L)'
;MANLCWCGQLATCRTSWTMNNPARRFLGCPNYLDPTTNCNYFMWVDVELPNQWYQRRMYQLHVNLRDAQNELRNAQAELVQAQAQRARIGFFNKMMMLLVVAMFLIRFM
;
A
#
# COMPACT_ATOMS: atom_id res chain seq x y z
N MET A 1 29.31 5.99 -13.63
CA MET A 1 29.59 4.54 -13.83
C MET A 1 28.35 3.77 -13.41
N ALA A 2 27.88 2.84 -14.24
CA ALA A 2 26.78 1.95 -13.87
C ALA A 2 27.29 0.84 -12.95
N ASN A 3 26.58 0.56 -11.85
CA ASN A 3 26.89 -0.58 -10.99
C ASN A 3 26.15 -1.80 -11.51
N LEU A 4 26.87 -2.80 -11.99
CA LEU A 4 26.29 -4.08 -12.40
C LEU A 4 26.33 -5.06 -11.23
N CYS A 5 25.28 -5.86 -11.08
CA CYS A 5 25.30 -7.01 -10.17
C CYS A 5 26.13 -8.17 -10.76
N TRP A 6 26.31 -9.25 -10.01
CA TRP A 6 27.06 -10.42 -10.48
C TRP A 6 26.36 -11.21 -11.59
N CYS A 7 25.08 -10.93 -11.88
CA CYS A 7 24.41 -11.42 -13.10
C CYS A 7 24.79 -10.62 -14.36
N GLY A 8 25.56 -9.53 -14.23
CA GLY A 8 25.84 -8.58 -15.32
C GLY A 8 24.69 -7.61 -15.61
N GLN A 9 23.64 -7.59 -14.78
CA GLN A 9 22.49 -6.68 -14.93
C GLN A 9 22.67 -5.41 -14.10
N LEU A 10 21.99 -4.33 -14.48
CA LEU A 10 22.06 -3.06 -13.73
C LEU A 10 21.50 -3.25 -12.31
N ALA A 11 22.32 -2.96 -11.30
CA ALA A 11 21.91 -3.03 -9.91
C ALA A 11 20.86 -1.95 -9.60
N THR A 12 19.82 -2.34 -8.88
CA THR A 12 18.71 -1.44 -8.54
C THR A 12 18.95 -0.76 -7.20
N CYS A 13 18.81 0.56 -7.14
CA CYS A 13 18.87 1.32 -5.90
C CYS A 13 17.55 1.18 -5.12
N ARG A 14 17.63 0.78 -3.85
CA ARG A 14 16.51 0.61 -2.93
C ARG A 14 16.84 1.25 -1.59
N THR A 15 15.82 1.56 -0.80
CA THR A 15 15.97 2.09 0.56
C THR A 15 15.67 1.00 1.57
N SER A 16 16.58 0.75 2.50
CA SER A 16 16.33 -0.11 3.65
C SER A 16 15.45 0.62 4.67
N TRP A 17 14.44 -0.09 5.17
CA TRP A 17 13.59 0.34 6.28
C TRP A 17 13.68 -0.63 7.47
N THR A 18 14.78 -1.37 7.56
CA THR A 18 15.08 -2.18 8.75
C THR A 18 15.40 -1.29 9.94
N MET A 19 15.19 -1.80 11.15
CA MET A 19 15.49 -1.05 12.38
C MET A 19 16.96 -0.64 12.49
N ASN A 20 17.87 -1.47 11.98
CA ASN A 20 19.32 -1.23 12.04
C ASN A 20 19.83 -0.31 10.92
N ASN A 21 19.14 -0.27 9.77
CA ASN A 21 19.56 0.55 8.63
C ASN A 21 18.37 1.33 8.03
N PRO A 22 17.68 2.19 8.80
CA PRO A 22 16.53 2.92 8.30
C PRO A 22 16.98 4.05 7.37
N ALA A 23 16.19 4.30 6.33
CA ALA A 23 16.41 5.34 5.33
C ALA A 23 17.75 5.23 4.54
N ARG A 24 18.50 4.13 4.68
CA ARG A 24 19.80 3.96 4.03
C ARG A 24 19.63 3.29 2.66
N ARG A 25 20.15 3.92 1.60
CA ARG A 25 20.08 3.33 0.25
C ARG A 25 21.16 2.29 0.02
N PHE A 26 20.79 1.23 -0.69
CA PHE A 26 21.67 0.19 -1.17
C PHE A 26 21.37 -0.15 -2.63
N LEU A 27 22.38 -0.65 -3.33
CA LEU A 27 22.25 -1.29 -4.62
C LEU A 27 22.12 -2.79 -4.41
N GLY A 28 21.14 -3.41 -5.06
CA GLY A 28 20.92 -4.85 -5.00
C GLY A 28 20.65 -5.46 -6.37
N CYS A 29 20.74 -6.79 -6.45
CA CYS A 29 20.32 -7.51 -7.65
C CYS A 29 18.86 -7.13 -8.02
N PRO A 30 18.54 -6.90 -9.31
CA PRO A 30 17.15 -6.72 -9.72
C PRO A 30 16.29 -7.95 -9.41
N ASN A 31 16.87 -9.16 -9.46
CA ASN A 31 16.17 -10.44 -9.25
C ASN A 31 16.11 -10.87 -7.76
N TYR A 32 16.33 -9.98 -6.80
CA TYR A 32 16.47 -10.33 -5.38
C TYR A 32 15.28 -11.09 -4.74
N LEU A 33 14.09 -11.02 -5.35
CA LEU A 33 12.89 -11.72 -4.88
C LEU A 33 12.85 -13.20 -5.28
N ASP A 34 13.60 -13.60 -6.30
CA ASP A 34 13.65 -14.99 -6.77
C ASP A 34 14.96 -15.64 -6.32
N PRO A 35 14.93 -16.59 -5.36
CA PRO A 35 16.13 -17.21 -4.83
C PRO A 35 16.90 -18.04 -5.86
N THR A 36 16.28 -18.42 -6.98
CA THR A 36 16.95 -19.19 -8.04
C THR A 36 17.77 -18.33 -8.99
N THR A 37 17.43 -17.04 -9.14
CA THR A 37 18.07 -16.09 -10.06
C THR A 37 18.79 -14.94 -9.34
N ASN A 38 18.59 -14.80 -8.03
CA ASN A 38 19.25 -13.79 -7.20
C ASN A 38 20.73 -14.12 -6.97
N CYS A 39 21.62 -13.27 -7.46
CA CYS A 39 23.05 -13.38 -7.18
C CYS A 39 23.48 -12.81 -5.82
N ASN A 40 22.58 -12.27 -5.00
CA ASN A 40 22.88 -11.65 -3.70
C ASN A 40 23.84 -10.46 -3.74
N TYR A 41 24.00 -9.80 -4.90
CA TYR A 41 24.76 -8.57 -4.99
C TYR A 41 24.17 -7.51 -4.06
N PHE A 42 25.03 -6.86 -3.27
CA PHE A 42 24.66 -5.85 -2.30
C PHE A 42 25.78 -4.82 -2.14
N MET A 43 25.43 -3.53 -2.15
CA MET A 43 26.38 -2.44 -1.85
C MET A 43 25.66 -1.24 -1.24
N TRP A 44 26.17 -0.70 -0.13
CA TRP A 44 25.64 0.54 0.44
C TRP A 44 25.97 1.75 -0.44
N VAL A 45 24.97 2.61 -0.68
CA VAL A 45 25.13 3.89 -1.39
C VAL A 45 25.37 5.01 -0.39
N ASP A 46 24.55 5.04 0.66
CA ASP A 46 24.64 6.05 1.71
C ASP A 46 25.50 5.52 2.88
N VAL A 47 26.14 6.45 3.57
CA VAL A 47 26.75 6.18 4.88
C VAL A 47 25.68 5.91 5.92
N GLU A 48 26.09 5.35 7.05
CA GLU A 48 25.18 5.14 8.18
C GLU A 48 24.71 6.47 8.75
N LEU A 49 23.48 6.44 9.28
CA LEU A 49 22.95 7.57 10.04
C LEU A 49 23.81 7.82 11.29
N PRO A 50 23.99 9.09 11.72
CA PRO A 50 25.08 9.47 12.63
C PRO A 50 25.08 8.79 14.00
N ASN A 51 23.93 8.32 14.48
CA ASN A 51 23.81 7.63 15.76
C ASN A 51 22.52 6.80 15.84
N GLN A 52 22.46 5.93 16.86
CA GLN A 52 21.32 5.04 17.11
C GLN A 52 20.02 5.79 17.43
N TRP A 53 20.10 6.96 18.06
CA TRP A 53 18.91 7.78 18.32
C TRP A 53 18.26 8.21 16.99
N TYR A 54 19.06 8.69 16.04
CA TYR A 54 18.56 9.13 14.74
C TYR A 54 18.04 7.96 13.92
N GLN A 55 18.74 6.81 13.95
CA GLN A 55 18.25 5.57 13.33
C GLN A 55 16.88 5.18 13.89
N ARG A 56 16.75 5.08 15.22
CA ARG A 56 15.47 4.72 15.86
C ARG A 56 14.37 5.71 15.52
N ARG A 57 14.66 7.01 15.52
CA ARG A 57 13.67 8.04 15.19
C ARG A 57 13.19 7.94 13.75
N MET A 58 14.11 7.71 12.80
CA MET A 58 13.77 7.52 11.38
C MET A 58 12.93 6.26 11.16
N TYR A 59 13.27 5.15 11.82
CA TYR A 59 12.49 3.93 11.76
C TYR A 59 11.08 4.11 12.33
N GLN A 60 10.95 4.73 13.50
CA GLN A 60 9.66 5.03 14.12
C GLN A 60 8.79 5.91 13.22
N LEU A 61 9.37 6.95 12.62
CA LEU A 61 8.64 7.82 11.70
C LEU A 61 8.12 7.03 10.50
N HIS A 62 8.94 6.16 9.91
CA HIS A 62 8.53 5.30 8.80
C HIS A 62 7.36 4.37 9.19
N VAL A 63 7.43 3.71 10.34
CA VAL A 63 6.37 2.83 10.83
C VAL A 63 5.08 3.62 11.05
N ASN A 64 5.15 4.75 11.75
CA ASN A 64 3.98 5.59 12.00
C ASN A 64 3.32 6.09 10.71
N LEU A 65 4.12 6.49 9.71
CA LEU A 65 3.60 6.92 8.42
C LEU A 65 2.92 5.77 7.67
N ARG A 66 3.53 4.58 7.68
CA ARG A 66 2.96 3.38 7.06
C ARG A 66 1.64 2.99 7.72
N ASP A 67 1.58 3.03 9.04
CA ASP A 67 0.40 2.64 9.80
C ASP A 67 -0.74 3.65 9.57
N ALA A 68 -0.44 4.95 9.60
CA ALA A 68 -1.41 5.99 9.24
C ALA A 68 -1.92 5.86 7.79
N GLN A 69 -1.06 5.49 6.84
CA GLN A 69 -1.47 5.22 5.45
C GLN A 69 -2.39 3.99 5.35
N ASN A 70 -2.13 2.94 6.13
CA ASN A 70 -2.98 1.75 6.17
C ASN A 70 -4.34 2.05 6.78
N GLU A 71 -4.38 2.80 7.89
CA GLU A 71 -5.63 3.26 8.50
C GLU A 71 -6.47 4.08 7.52
N LEU A 72 -5.84 5.04 6.82
CA LEU A 72 -6.52 5.83 5.80
C LEU A 72 -7.08 4.95 4.67
N ARG A 73 -6.28 3.98 4.18
CA ARG A 73 -6.72 3.07 3.12
C ARG A 73 -7.91 2.21 3.56
N ASN A 74 -7.89 1.71 4.80
CA ASN A 74 -8.96 0.89 5.35
C ASN A 74 -10.24 1.71 5.51
N ALA A 75 -10.14 2.93 6.08
CA ALA A 75 -11.27 3.84 6.21
C ALA A 75 -11.87 4.21 4.83
N GLN A 76 -11.02 4.45 3.82
CA GLN A 76 -11.48 4.69 2.45
C GLN A 76 -12.24 3.48 1.88
N ALA A 77 -11.75 2.27 2.09
CA ALA A 77 -12.44 1.05 1.66
C ALA A 77 -13.81 0.88 2.33
N GLU A 78 -13.91 1.14 3.64
CA GLU A 78 -15.17 1.12 4.38
C GLU A 78 -16.16 2.16 3.87
N LEU A 79 -15.71 3.38 3.60
CA LEU A 79 -16.56 4.43 3.03
C LEU A 79 -17.13 4.03 1.67
N VAL A 80 -16.31 3.44 0.79
CA VAL A 80 -16.76 2.96 -0.52
C VAL A 80 -17.80 1.85 -0.37
N GLN A 81 -17.58 0.90 0.54
CA GLN A 81 -18.55 -0.16 0.82
C GLN A 81 -19.86 0.39 1.38
N ALA A 82 -19.80 1.31 2.34
CA ALA A 82 -20.98 1.96 2.92
C ALA A 82 -21.76 2.75 1.88
N GLN A 83 -21.08 3.45 0.96
CA GLN A 83 -21.71 4.15 -0.15
C GLN A 83 -22.41 3.18 -1.12
N ALA A 84 -21.76 2.08 -1.49
CA ALA A 84 -22.36 1.05 -2.34
C ALA A 84 -23.59 0.41 -1.68
N GLN A 85 -23.52 0.10 -0.38
CA GLN A 85 -24.64 -0.42 0.39
C GLN A 85 -25.79 0.59 0.46
N ARG A 86 -25.49 1.86 0.74
CA ARG A 86 -26.49 2.94 0.75
C ARG A 86 -27.16 3.11 -0.61
N ALA A 87 -26.40 3.06 -1.69
CA ALA A 87 -26.94 3.14 -3.05
C ALA A 87 -27.88 1.96 -3.36
N ARG A 88 -27.46 0.73 -2.98
CA ARG A 88 -28.27 -0.49 -3.15
C ARG A 88 -29.59 -0.43 -2.37
N ILE A 89 -29.53 -0.03 -1.09
CA ILE A 89 -30.73 0.13 -0.25
C ILE A 89 -31.62 1.24 -0.84
N GLY A 90 -31.03 2.37 -1.24
CA GLY A 90 -31.78 3.46 -1.85
C GLY A 90 -32.50 3.05 -3.14
N PHE A 91 -31.85 2.24 -3.98
CA PHE A 91 -32.47 1.66 -5.18
C PHE A 91 -33.64 0.75 -4.81
N PHE A 92 -33.44 -0.20 -3.89
CA PHE A 92 -34.48 -1.12 -3.46
C PHE A 92 -35.69 -0.40 -2.86
N ASN A 93 -35.47 0.58 -1.98
CA ASN A 93 -36.54 1.36 -1.36
C ASN A 93 -37.35 2.13 -2.42
N LYS A 94 -36.69 2.73 -3.42
CA LYS A 94 -37.38 3.41 -4.52
C LYS A 94 -38.23 2.44 -5.34
N MET A 95 -37.69 1.27 -5.67
CA MET A 95 -38.42 0.24 -6.41
C MET A 95 -39.64 -0.26 -5.62
N MET A 96 -39.48 -0.52 -4.32
CA MET A 96 -40.56 -0.95 -3.44
C MET A 96 -41.69 0.08 -3.36
N MET A 97 -41.37 1.37 -3.23
CA MET A 97 -42.36 2.45 -3.25
C MET A 97 -43.15 2.50 -4.55
N LEU A 98 -42.48 2.34 -5.70
CA LEU A 98 -43.15 2.30 -7.01
C LEU A 98 -44.10 1.11 -7.13
N LEU A 99 -43.70 -0.08 -6.67
CA LEU A 99 -44.55 -1.27 -6.65
C LEU A 99 -45.80 -1.07 -5.79
N VAL A 100 -45.64 -0.47 -4.59
CA VAL A 100 -46.76 -0.17 -3.69
C VAL A 100 -47.75 0.80 -4.35
N VAL A 101 -47.26 1.89 -4.94
CA VAL A 101 -48.12 2.86 -5.66
C VAL A 101 -48.85 2.18 -6.83
N ALA A 102 -48.16 1.35 -7.62
CA ALA A 102 -48.78 0.62 -8.73
C ALA A 102 -49.89 -0.34 -8.25
N MET A 103 -49.67 -1.07 -7.15
CA MET A 103 -50.70 -1.95 -6.56
C MET A 103 -51.94 -1.17 -6.11
N PHE A 104 -51.76 0.02 -5.53
CA PHE A 104 -52.89 0.88 -5.20
C PHE A 104 -53.63 1.35 -6.45
N LEU A 105 -52.94 1.84 -7.48
CA LEU A 105 -53.57 2.30 -8.72
C LEU A 105 -54.38 1.20 -9.43
N ILE A 106 -53.86 -0.02 -9.52
CA ILE A 106 -54.56 -1.15 -10.15
C ILE A 106 -55.84 -1.54 -9.39
N ARG A 107 -55.85 -1.39 -8.06
CA ARG A 107 -57.01 -1.73 -7.23
C ARG A 107 -58.16 -0.72 -7.35
N PHE A 108 -57.90 0.47 -7.89
CA PHE A 108 -58.88 1.55 -8.06
C PHE A 108 -59.24 1.83 -9.54
N MET A 109 -58.83 0.95 -10.46
CA MET A 109 -59.29 0.89 -11.85
C MET A 109 -60.32 -0.24 -12.01
#